data_AF-B0WDA8-F1
#
_entry.id   AF-B0WDA8-F1
#
_cell.length_a   1.000
_cell.length_b   1.000
_cell.length_c   1.000
_cell.angle_alpha   90.00
_cell.angle_beta   90.00
_cell.angle_gamma   90.00
#
_symmetry.space_group_name_H-M   'P 1'
#
loop_
_entity.id
_entity.type
_entity.pdbx_description
1 polymer ?
#
loop_
_entity_poly.entity_id
_entity_poly.type
_entity_poly.pdbx_seq_one_letter_code
_entity_poly.pdbx_strand_id
1 'polypeptide(L)'
;MMFGIGTKKARLHVNAFTNLLGEDKNGWGLSHKGLLWHGGIARNYTKRFKENQATRIGILFDGVAGTLTYYKDDVCLGIAFRGLNEIREPLYPVVCSTAAKTEMVLTESRRDFVNLQDRCRAVIIKHIKTREKLDRLNLPYCITNYLAEALSDCTTPVTPLEQQLIDYYLF
;
A
#
# COMPACT_ATOMS: atom_id res chain seq x y z
N MET A 1 -16.75 -4.64 6.13
CA MET A 1 -15.33 -4.22 6.08
C MET A 1 -14.65 -4.83 4.87
N MET A 2 -13.74 -4.08 4.24
CA MET A 2 -12.82 -4.55 3.22
C MET A 2 -11.43 -3.97 3.45
N PHE A 3 -10.43 -4.68 2.94
CA PHE A 3 -9.00 -4.36 3.07
C PHE A 3 -8.33 -4.58 1.72
N GLY A 4 -7.35 -3.77 1.36
CA GLY A 4 -6.57 -4.03 0.17
C GLY A 4 -5.83 -2.80 -0.32
N ILE A 5 -5.75 -2.67 -1.64
CA ILE A 5 -5.05 -1.56 -2.29
C ILE A 5 -5.90 -0.94 -3.39
N GLY A 6 -5.65 0.33 -3.69
CA GLY A 6 -6.30 1.03 -4.78
C GLY A 6 -5.39 2.09 -5.39
N THR A 7 -5.72 2.52 -6.60
CA THR A 7 -5.04 3.64 -7.22
C THR A 7 -5.62 4.96 -6.73
N LYS A 8 -5.02 6.09 -7.12
CA LYS A 8 -5.54 7.43 -6.82
C LYS A 8 -6.98 7.66 -7.32
N LYS A 9 -7.44 6.87 -8.30
CA LYS A 9 -8.78 6.94 -8.89
C LYS A 9 -9.82 6.09 -8.14
N ALA A 10 -9.39 5.28 -7.16
CA ALA A 10 -10.31 4.46 -6.38
C ALA A 10 -11.32 5.34 -5.64
N ARG A 11 -12.60 4.99 -5.73
CA ARG A 11 -13.66 5.71 -5.02
C ARG A 11 -13.55 5.45 -3.52
N LEU A 12 -13.55 6.51 -2.71
CA LEU A 12 -13.38 6.42 -1.25
C LEU A 12 -14.69 6.53 -0.45
N HIS A 13 -15.80 6.87 -1.10
CA HIS A 13 -17.08 7.09 -0.42
C HIS A 13 -18.27 6.74 -1.31
N VAL A 14 -19.32 6.18 -0.69
CA VAL A 14 -20.62 5.94 -1.31
C VAL A 14 -21.71 5.88 -0.22
N ASN A 15 -22.88 6.44 -0.51
CA ASN A 15 -24.05 6.39 0.39
C ASN A 15 -24.81 5.06 0.24
N ALA A 16 -24.11 3.93 0.26
CA ALA A 16 -24.71 2.60 0.10
C ALA A 16 -23.88 1.51 0.79
N PHE A 17 -24.55 0.43 1.22
CA PHE A 17 -23.91 -0.77 1.74
C PHE A 17 -23.38 -1.65 0.61
N THR A 18 -22.22 -1.31 0.05
CA THR A 18 -21.62 -2.04 -1.08
C THR A 18 -20.17 -2.47 -0.81
N ASN A 19 -19.67 -3.41 -1.62
CA ASN A 19 -18.25 -3.74 -1.65
C ASN A 19 -17.51 -2.70 -2.49
N LEU A 20 -17.17 -1.57 -1.85
CA LEU A 20 -16.58 -0.41 -2.51
C LEU A 20 -15.20 -0.73 -3.13
N LEU A 21 -14.33 -1.41 -2.38
CA LEU A 21 -12.96 -1.67 -2.83
C LEU A 21 -12.94 -2.83 -3.85
N GLY A 22 -12.65 -2.49 -5.10
CA GLY A 22 -12.67 -3.44 -6.21
C GLY A 22 -14.01 -3.55 -6.95
N GLU A 23 -14.91 -2.58 -6.71
CA GLU A 23 -16.12 -2.40 -7.54
C GLU A 23 -15.79 -2.06 -9.00
N ASP A 24 -14.61 -1.51 -9.23
CA ASP A 24 -14.07 -1.15 -10.53
C ASP A 24 -12.62 -1.64 -10.67
N LYS A 25 -11.95 -1.23 -11.75
CA LYS A 25 -10.55 -1.60 -12.04
C LYS A 25 -9.50 -0.87 -11.17
N ASN A 26 -9.91 0.11 -10.38
CA ASN A 26 -9.00 0.96 -9.61
C ASN A 26 -8.78 0.43 -8.18
N GLY A 27 -9.40 -0.68 -7.80
CA GLY A 27 -9.24 -1.29 -6.48
C GLY A 27 -9.10 -2.82 -6.51
N TRP A 28 -8.40 -3.35 -5.51
CA TRP A 28 -8.23 -4.78 -5.25
C TRP A 28 -8.50 -5.03 -3.77
N GLY A 29 -9.65 -5.61 -3.46
CA GLY A 29 -10.15 -5.70 -2.08
C GLY A 29 -10.47 -7.12 -1.62
N LEU A 30 -10.16 -7.43 -0.37
CA LEU A 30 -10.70 -8.57 0.38
C LEU A 30 -11.83 -8.10 1.27
N SER A 31 -13.02 -8.67 1.08
CA SER A 31 -14.17 -8.49 1.96
C SER A 31 -14.06 -9.40 3.18
N HIS A 32 -14.54 -8.94 4.34
CA HIS A 32 -14.74 -9.78 5.53
C HIS A 32 -15.61 -11.03 5.27
N LYS A 33 -16.35 -11.08 4.16
CA LYS A 33 -17.06 -12.27 3.68
C LYS A 33 -16.15 -13.33 3.05
N GLY A 34 -14.83 -13.14 3.04
CA GLY A 34 -13.86 -14.07 2.44
C GLY A 34 -13.79 -14.02 0.91
N LEU A 35 -14.31 -12.93 0.32
CA LEU A 35 -14.39 -12.72 -1.12
C LEU A 35 -13.36 -11.68 -1.56
N LEU A 36 -12.63 -11.96 -2.64
CA LEU A 36 -11.81 -10.98 -3.35
C LEU A 36 -12.65 -10.26 -4.40
N TRP A 37 -12.45 -8.95 -4.50
CA TRP A 37 -13.14 -8.03 -5.40
C TRP A 37 -12.13 -7.26 -6.24
N HIS A 38 -12.34 -7.27 -7.55
CA HIS A 38 -11.64 -6.43 -8.51
C HIS A 38 -12.44 -6.35 -9.82
N GLY A 39 -12.54 -5.18 -10.42
CA GLY A 39 -13.28 -5.00 -11.67
C GLY A 39 -14.76 -5.33 -11.58
N GLY A 40 -15.35 -5.21 -10.38
CA GLY A 40 -16.74 -5.59 -10.12
C GLY A 40 -16.99 -7.10 -10.02
N ILE A 41 -15.93 -7.92 -10.11
CA ILE A 41 -16.01 -9.39 -10.07
C ILE A 41 -15.58 -9.88 -8.69
N ALA A 42 -16.38 -10.77 -8.10
CA ALA A 42 -16.09 -11.41 -6.84
C ALA A 42 -15.60 -12.85 -7.03
N ARG A 43 -14.61 -13.28 -6.24
CA ARG A 43 -14.19 -14.69 -6.17
C ARG A 43 -13.93 -15.16 -4.74
N ASN A 44 -14.23 -16.43 -4.46
CA ASN A 44 -13.91 -17.05 -3.19
C ASN A 44 -12.39 -17.12 -2.97
N TYR A 45 -11.96 -16.86 -1.74
CA TYR A 45 -10.55 -16.87 -1.37
C TYR A 45 -10.30 -17.47 0.01
N THR A 46 -11.10 -17.10 1.00
CA THR A 46 -10.94 -17.61 2.36
C THR A 46 -12.31 -17.78 3.04
N LYS A 47 -12.31 -18.40 4.22
CA LYS A 47 -13.52 -18.48 5.06
C LYS A 47 -13.92 -17.08 5.53
N ARG A 48 -15.22 -16.88 5.73
CA ARG A 48 -15.76 -15.64 6.30
C ARG A 48 -15.11 -15.33 7.65
N PHE A 49 -14.88 -14.05 7.90
CA PHE A 49 -14.35 -13.58 9.16
C PHE A 49 -15.47 -13.60 10.19
N LYS A 50 -15.13 -13.89 11.45
CA LYS A 50 -16.12 -13.89 12.53
C LYS A 50 -16.51 -12.45 12.84
N GLU A 51 -17.81 -12.19 12.88
CA GLU A 51 -18.33 -10.88 13.26
C GLU A 51 -18.11 -10.62 14.75
N ASN A 52 -17.97 -9.35 15.14
CA ASN A 52 -17.74 -8.90 16.52
C ASN A 52 -16.52 -9.54 17.21
N GLN A 53 -15.52 -9.95 16.42
CA GLN A 53 -14.23 -10.42 16.93
C GLN A 53 -13.10 -9.57 16.37
N ALA A 54 -12.20 -9.13 17.25
CA ALA A 54 -10.96 -8.50 16.83
C ALA A 54 -10.20 -9.47 15.91
N THR A 55 -9.79 -8.97 14.76
CA THR A 55 -9.08 -9.76 13.74
C THR A 55 -7.89 -8.94 13.29
N ARG A 56 -6.68 -9.53 13.32
CA ARG A 56 -5.49 -8.90 12.76
C ARG A 56 -5.37 -9.26 11.29
N ILE A 57 -5.27 -8.24 10.44
CA ILE A 57 -5.10 -8.42 9.00
C ILE A 57 -3.73 -7.90 8.59
N GLY A 58 -2.91 -8.79 8.02
CA GLY A 58 -1.67 -8.43 7.35
C GLY A 58 -1.90 -8.29 5.85
N ILE A 59 -1.27 -7.29 5.23
CA ILE A 59 -1.30 -7.07 3.79
C ILE A 59 0.14 -7.00 3.30
N LEU A 60 0.55 -7.97 2.49
CA LEU A 60 1.86 -8.00 1.85
C LEU A 60 1.69 -7.66 0.37
N PHE A 61 2.21 -6.50 -0.02
CA PHE A 61 2.34 -6.11 -1.42
C PHE A 61 3.78 -6.37 -1.89
N ASP A 62 3.93 -7.28 -2.85
CA ASP A 62 5.19 -7.51 -3.54
C ASP A 62 5.13 -6.82 -4.91
N GLY A 63 5.80 -5.67 -5.02
CA GLY A 63 5.85 -4.87 -6.23
C GLY A 63 6.70 -5.49 -7.36
N VAL A 64 7.63 -6.39 -7.03
CA VAL A 64 8.50 -7.05 -8.03
C VAL A 64 7.75 -8.23 -8.66
N ALA A 65 7.20 -9.11 -7.82
CA ALA A 65 6.40 -10.23 -8.30
C ALA A 65 4.98 -9.80 -8.76
N GLY A 66 4.57 -8.58 -8.41
CA GLY A 66 3.25 -8.03 -8.74
C GLY A 66 2.12 -8.75 -8.02
N THR A 67 2.31 -9.11 -6.75
CA THR A 67 1.32 -9.88 -5.97
C THR A 67 0.83 -9.14 -4.73
N LEU A 68 -0.40 -9.45 -4.34
CA LEU A 68 -0.96 -9.05 -3.05
C LEU A 68 -1.35 -10.31 -2.28
N THR A 69 -0.87 -10.44 -1.05
CA THR A 69 -1.12 -11.58 -0.17
C THR A 69 -1.71 -11.08 1.15
N TYR A 70 -2.75 -11.76 1.64
CA TYR A 70 -3.36 -11.44 2.92
C TYR A 70 -2.94 -12.44 3.99
N TYR A 71 -2.85 -11.95 5.22
CA TYR A 71 -2.68 -12.74 6.43
C TYR A 71 -3.85 -12.45 7.36
N LYS A 72 -4.33 -13.48 8.05
CA LYS A 72 -5.37 -13.35 9.07
C LYS A 72 -4.89 -14.01 10.34
N ASP A 73 -4.80 -13.22 11.41
CA ASP A 73 -4.31 -13.68 12.72
C ASP A 73 -2.98 -14.43 12.58
N ASP A 74 -2.04 -13.79 11.89
CA ASP A 74 -0.69 -14.28 11.59
C ASP A 74 -0.61 -15.53 10.68
N VAL A 75 -1.74 -15.98 10.13
CA VAL A 75 -1.81 -17.08 9.15
C VAL A 75 -1.86 -16.55 7.72
N CYS A 76 -0.93 -17.00 6.87
CA CYS A 76 -0.92 -16.70 5.43
C CYS A 76 -2.14 -17.33 4.74
N LEU A 77 -2.90 -16.53 4.00
CA LEU A 77 -4.07 -16.99 3.24
C LEU A 77 -3.76 -17.30 1.76
N GLY A 78 -2.49 -17.19 1.35
CA GLY A 78 -2.04 -17.39 -0.02
C GLY A 78 -2.19 -16.14 -0.91
N ILE A 79 -1.74 -16.22 -2.15
CA ILE A 79 -1.74 -15.06 -3.05
C ILE A 79 -3.19 -14.69 -3.45
N ALA A 80 -3.57 -13.45 -3.18
CA ALA A 80 -4.89 -12.93 -3.44
C ALA A 80 -5.01 -12.26 -4.81
N PHE A 81 -4.01 -11.51 -5.25
CA PHE A 81 -3.99 -10.86 -6.57
C PHE A 81 -2.61 -11.00 -7.22
N ARG A 82 -2.59 -10.94 -8.56
CA ARG A 82 -1.40 -11.01 -9.41
C ARG A 82 -1.50 -9.95 -10.50
N GLY A 83 -0.38 -9.67 -11.17
CA GLY A 83 -0.31 -8.68 -12.27
C GLY A 83 -0.24 -7.23 -11.80
N LEU A 84 0.01 -7.00 -10.50
CA LEU A 84 0.05 -5.63 -9.97
C LEU A 84 1.30 -4.86 -10.41
N ASN A 85 2.34 -5.55 -10.88
CA ASN A 85 3.53 -4.98 -11.50
C ASN A 85 3.24 -4.32 -12.86
N GLU A 86 2.09 -4.61 -13.47
CA GLU A 86 1.66 -3.98 -14.73
C GLU A 86 1.03 -2.59 -14.49
N ILE A 87 0.65 -2.30 -13.23
CA ILE A 87 0.06 -1.02 -12.85
C ILE A 87 1.18 0.01 -12.74
N ARG A 88 1.12 1.05 -13.57
CA ARG A 88 2.13 2.11 -13.65
C ARG A 88 1.85 3.29 -12.73
N GLU A 89 0.63 3.39 -12.20
CA GLU A 89 0.26 4.43 -11.23
C GLU A 89 0.51 3.96 -9.78
N PRO A 90 0.78 4.87 -8.83
CA PRO A 90 0.96 4.51 -7.44
C PRO A 90 -0.26 3.77 -6.86
N LEU A 91 0.03 2.76 -6.04
CA LEU A 91 -0.95 1.97 -5.30
C LEU A 91 -0.89 2.35 -3.82
N TYR A 92 -2.06 2.53 -3.23
CA TYR A 92 -2.23 2.98 -1.85
C TYR A 92 -2.96 1.90 -1.05
N PRO A 93 -2.59 1.66 0.22
CA PRO A 93 -3.39 0.82 1.11
C PRO A 93 -4.76 1.47 1.32
N VAL A 94 -5.83 0.67 1.22
CA VAL A 94 -7.21 1.13 1.39
C VAL A 94 -7.94 0.17 2.32
N VAL A 95 -8.66 0.76 3.29
CA VAL A 95 -9.64 0.06 4.12
C VAL A 95 -10.98 0.78 4.01
N CYS A 96 -12.07 0.03 4.00
CA CYS A 96 -13.40 0.62 4.04
C CYS A 96 -14.33 -0.17 4.97
N SER A 97 -15.20 0.56 5.68
CA SER A 97 -16.20 -0.03 6.56
C SER A 97 -17.55 0.62 6.34
N THR A 98 -18.58 -0.21 6.40
CA THR A 98 -19.98 0.21 6.48
C THR A 98 -20.59 -0.16 7.84
N ALA A 99 -19.82 -0.81 8.72
CA ALA A 99 -20.28 -1.22 10.03
C ALA A 99 -20.15 -0.06 11.02
N ALA A 100 -21.25 0.25 11.73
CA ALA A 100 -21.24 1.26 12.77
C ALA A 100 -20.30 0.86 13.91
N LYS A 101 -19.66 1.85 14.55
CA LYS A 101 -18.73 1.65 15.68
C LYS A 101 -17.55 0.72 15.36
N THR A 102 -17.13 0.67 14.09
CA THR A 102 -15.89 -0.03 13.72
C THR A 102 -14.69 0.83 14.09
N GLU A 103 -13.69 0.23 14.73
CA GLU A 103 -12.36 0.81 14.89
C GLU A 103 -11.36 0.04 14.02
N MET A 104 -10.46 0.78 13.37
CA MET A 104 -9.38 0.22 12.57
C MET A 104 -8.08 0.89 12.99
N VAL A 105 -7.09 0.09 13.39
CA VAL A 105 -5.80 0.60 13.86
C VAL A 105 -4.68 -0.01 13.02
N LEU A 106 -3.89 0.83 12.38
CA LEU A 106 -2.63 0.42 11.77
C LEU A 106 -1.59 0.24 12.88
N THR A 107 -1.20 -1.01 13.13
CA THR A 107 -0.27 -1.35 14.23
C THR A 107 1.18 -1.37 13.77
N GLU A 108 1.44 -1.85 12.55
CA GLU A 108 2.78 -1.97 11.99
C GLU A 108 2.74 -1.71 10.48
N SER A 109 3.75 -1.00 9.97
CA SER A 109 4.04 -0.92 8.55
C SER A 109 5.53 -1.17 8.33
N ARG A 110 5.85 -1.98 7.33
CA ARG A 110 7.24 -2.34 7.00
C ARG A 110 7.39 -2.28 5.49
N ARG A 111 8.61 -1.93 5.07
CA ARG A 111 9.08 -2.04 3.69
C ARG A 111 10.34 -2.88 3.69
N ASP A 112 10.41 -3.81 2.75
CA ASP A 112 11.65 -4.55 2.47
C ASP A 112 12.41 -3.94 1.28
N PHE A 113 13.70 -4.25 1.16
CA PHE A 113 14.56 -3.80 0.07
C PHE A 113 14.90 -4.96 -0.85
N VAL A 114 14.69 -4.76 -2.15
CA VAL A 114 14.92 -5.81 -3.15
C VAL A 114 16.40 -6.19 -3.25
N ASN A 115 17.30 -5.23 -3.07
CA ASN A 115 18.75 -5.45 -3.13
C ASN A 115 19.52 -4.38 -2.34
N LEU A 116 20.84 -4.54 -2.25
CA LEU A 116 21.72 -3.59 -1.57
C LEU A 116 21.65 -2.19 -2.17
N GLN A 117 21.47 -2.06 -3.49
CA GLN A 117 21.38 -0.76 -4.16
C GLN A 117 20.13 0.02 -3.71
N ASP A 118 18.96 -0.62 -3.61
CA ASP A 118 17.73 0.01 -3.10
C ASP A 118 17.86 0.38 -1.62
N ARG A 119 18.50 -0.48 -0.82
CA ARG A 119 18.81 -0.19 0.59
C ARG A 119 19.74 1.02 0.73
N CYS A 120 20.82 1.07 -0.07
CA CYS A 120 21.73 2.21 -0.08
C CYS A 120 21.00 3.49 -0.51
N ARG A 121 20.17 3.44 -1.55
CA ARG A 121 19.35 4.57 -1.99
C ARG A 121 18.47 5.10 -0.87
N ALA A 122 17.76 4.23 -0.16
CA ALA A 122 16.90 4.63 0.94
C ALA A 122 17.67 5.35 2.07
N VAL A 123 18.87 4.88 2.41
CA VAL A 123 19.73 5.52 3.42
C VAL A 123 20.25 6.89 2.92
N ILE A 124 20.65 6.99 1.66
CA ILE A 124 21.16 8.23 1.07
C ILE A 124 20.06 9.31 1.04
N ILE A 125 18.86 8.94 0.59
CA ILE A 125 17.73 9.89 0.44
C ILE A 125 17.23 10.41 1.80
N LYS A 126 17.41 9.65 2.89
CA LYS A 126 17.17 10.17 4.26
C LYS A 126 17.98 11.43 4.57
N HIS A 127 19.20 11.53 4.01
CA HIS A 127 20.11 12.65 4.26
C HIS A 127 20.05 13.73 3.16
N ILE A 128 19.64 13.35 1.95
CA ILE A 128 19.62 14.20 0.77
C ILE A 128 18.19 14.35 0.27
N LYS A 129 17.49 15.38 0.78
CA LYS A 129 16.06 15.61 0.49
C LYS A 129 15.80 16.53 -0.72
N THR A 130 16.82 17.15 -1.30
CA THR A 130 16.64 18.09 -2.42
C THR A 130 17.54 17.75 -3.60
N ARG A 131 17.06 18.02 -4.81
CA ARG A 131 17.82 17.82 -6.05
C ARG A 131 19.13 18.60 -6.05
N GLU A 132 19.09 19.84 -5.55
CA GLU A 132 20.28 20.70 -5.39
C GLU A 132 21.38 20.06 -4.53
N LYS A 133 21.02 19.40 -3.42
CA LYS A 133 21.99 18.71 -2.55
C LYS A 133 22.55 17.45 -3.21
N LEU A 134 21.72 16.74 -3.98
CA LEU A 134 22.15 15.58 -4.75
C LEU A 134 23.15 15.98 -5.85
N ASP A 135 22.86 17.04 -6.59
CA ASP A 135 23.71 17.52 -7.69
C ASP A 135 25.09 17.96 -7.19
N ARG A 136 25.19 18.51 -5.97
CA ARG A 136 26.47 18.86 -5.32
C ARG A 136 27.39 17.68 -5.02
N LEU A 137 26.88 16.45 -5.02
CA LEU A 137 27.71 15.27 -4.80
C LEU A 137 28.55 14.89 -6.03
N ASN A 138 28.28 15.48 -7.20
CA ASN A 138 29.01 15.22 -8.44
C ASN A 138 29.11 13.71 -8.78
N LEU A 139 28.04 12.96 -8.52
CA LEU A 139 28.00 11.51 -8.78
C LEU A 139 27.86 11.23 -10.29
N PRO A 140 28.31 10.04 -10.76
CA PRO A 140 28.04 9.58 -12.12
C PRO A 140 26.57 9.67 -12.49
N TYR A 141 26.29 10.03 -13.74
CA TYR A 141 24.94 10.31 -14.26
C TYR A 141 23.91 9.22 -13.92
N CYS A 142 24.28 7.94 -14.09
CA CYS A 142 23.40 6.81 -13.80
C CYS A 142 22.99 6.73 -12.32
N ILE A 143 23.91 7.02 -11.39
CA ILE A 143 23.63 7.02 -9.95
C ILE A 143 22.80 8.25 -9.58
N THR A 144 23.14 9.42 -10.12
CA THR A 144 22.39 10.67 -9.90
C THR A 144 20.94 10.53 -10.33
N ASN A 145 20.66 9.93 -11.48
CA ASN A 145 19.28 9.70 -11.93
C ASN A 145 18.55 8.68 -11.06
N TYR A 146 19.20 7.56 -10.73
CA TYR A 146 18.60 6.53 -9.88
C TYR A 146 18.21 7.05 -8.48
N LEU A 147 19.02 7.94 -7.91
CA LEU A 147 18.71 8.61 -6.64
C LEU A 147 17.64 9.70 -6.81
N ALA A 148 17.61 10.39 -7.96
CA ALA A 148 16.63 11.43 -8.26
C ALA A 148 15.19 10.92 -8.28
N GLU A 149 14.98 9.73 -8.83
CA GLU A 149 13.64 9.15 -9.00
C GLU A 149 12.89 9.12 -7.67
N ALA A 150 13.58 8.78 -6.59
CA ALA A 150 13.00 8.70 -5.26
C ALA A 150 12.95 10.05 -4.50
N LEU A 151 13.40 11.16 -5.10
CA LEU A 151 13.14 12.52 -4.61
C LEU A 151 11.81 13.09 -5.13
N SER A 152 11.32 12.57 -6.25
CA SER A 152 10.14 13.06 -6.98
C SER A 152 8.82 12.89 -6.21
N ASP A 153 8.81 12.05 -5.18
CA ASP A 153 7.61 11.68 -4.42
C ASP A 153 7.21 12.69 -3.32
N CYS A 154 7.96 13.79 -3.13
CA CYS A 154 7.69 14.81 -2.09
C CYS A 154 6.92 16.06 -2.60
N THR A 155 6.31 16.03 -3.78
CA THR A 155 5.70 17.25 -4.38
C THR A 155 4.22 17.46 -4.03
N THR A 156 3.64 16.66 -3.14
CA THR A 156 2.43 17.07 -2.41
C THR A 156 2.87 17.76 -1.12
N PRO A 157 2.34 18.95 -0.77
CA PRO A 157 2.67 19.59 0.49
C PRO A 157 2.30 18.62 1.62
N VAL A 158 3.34 18.02 2.21
CA VAL A 158 3.23 17.06 3.29
C VAL A 158 2.68 17.83 4.48
N THR A 159 1.46 17.50 4.89
CA THR A 159 0.90 18.09 6.10
C THR A 159 1.80 17.73 7.29
N PRO A 160 1.86 18.55 8.35
CA PRO A 160 2.67 18.25 9.54
C PRO A 160 2.39 16.86 10.13
N LEU A 161 1.16 16.36 9.97
CA LEU A 161 0.75 15.03 10.37
C LEU A 161 1.34 13.94 9.47
N GLU A 162 1.31 14.11 8.15
CA GLU A 162 1.96 13.18 7.20
C GLU A 162 3.48 13.15 7.40
N GLN A 163 4.11 14.28 7.73
CA GLN A 163 5.54 14.34 8.02
C GLN A 163 5.87 13.58 9.30
N GLN A 164 5.06 13.75 10.36
CA GLN A 164 5.19 12.94 11.58
C GLN A 164 4.97 11.45 11.32
N LEU A 165 4.03 11.08 10.46
CA LEU A 165 3.78 9.67 10.11
C LEU A 165 4.95 9.10 9.30
N ILE A 166 5.49 9.83 8.33
CA ILE A 166 6.70 9.44 7.59
C ILE A 166 7.89 9.26 8.55
N ASP A 167 8.09 10.21 9.46
CA ASP A 167 9.16 10.18 10.45
C ASP A 167 8.89 9.18 11.60
N TYR A 168 7.69 8.60 11.70
CA TYR A 168 7.36 7.56 12.67
C TYR A 168 7.39 6.15 12.06
N TYR A 169 7.04 6.01 10.78
CA TYR A 169 6.95 4.72 10.08
C TYR A 169 8.22 4.35 9.29
N LEU A 170 9.15 5.28 9.09
CA LEU A 170 10.49 5.01 8.53
C LEU A 170 11.58 4.75 9.58
N PHE A 171 11.18 4.65 10.86
CA PHE A 171 12.02 4.34 12.02
C PHE A 171 11.52 3.08 12.73
#